data_AF-A0A0R3R0C5-F1
#
_entry.id   AF-A0A0R3R0C5-F1
#
_cell.length_a   1.000
_cell.length_b   1.000
_cell.length_c   1.000
_cell.angle_alpha   90.00
_cell.angle_beta   90.00
_cell.angle_gamma   90.00
#
_symmetry.space_group_name_H-M   'P 1'
#
loop_
_entity.id
_entity.type
_entity.pdbx_description
1 polymer ?
#
loop_
_entity_poly.entity_id
_entity_poly.type
_entity_poly.pdbx_seq_one_letter_code
_entity_poly.pdbx_strand_id
1 'polypeptide(L)'
;MVDYCADIYSERLDEGGILIGMNAPYCQIITDYIYCLSETNRTCRGNLKYHTLQTLLHRQRREFSCNSFPEAMKPSNYVPIGCAFPTDSAPHVIQRYCGLFGSRHLRTLNGHFETCARNGAYPLINNKHLLIQITHSFVASGTTAVSKVTVIIKENNRCTTRKQYEAGSDDEQLPNSFTDGSRFVGNSGRKAVEIKSNTNQTHVEIILRYLATIIYIRRHGVYLSVALRIPERIVQEQTDNEFDICTSGCSRSETVKIEEALANPISFTRCHGVRIKIPLKIAIGE
;
A
#
# COMPACT_ATOMS: atom_id res chain seq x y z
N MET A 1 -3.82 -15.83 -1.19
CA MET A 1 -4.75 -16.70 -0.42
C MET A 1 -4.00 -17.88 0.20
N VAL A 2 -3.17 -18.61 -0.55
CA VAL A 2 -2.26 -19.65 0.00
C VAL A 2 -1.36 -19.10 1.11
N ASP A 3 -0.73 -17.94 0.88
CA ASP A 3 0.13 -17.29 1.89
C ASP A 3 -0.66 -16.88 3.13
N TYR A 4 -1.89 -16.38 2.94
CA TYR A 4 -2.77 -16.01 4.04
C TYR A 4 -3.10 -17.22 4.95
N CYS A 5 -3.36 -18.41 4.39
CA CYS A 5 -3.55 -19.62 5.21
C CYS A 5 -2.26 -20.01 5.96
N ALA A 6 -1.09 -19.80 5.35
CA ALA A 6 0.21 -20.07 5.96
C ALA A 6 0.54 -19.11 7.11
N ASP A 7 0.18 -17.83 6.95
CA ASP A 7 0.36 -16.81 7.98
C ASP A 7 -0.51 -17.13 9.21
N ILE A 8 -1.77 -17.54 9.02
CA ILE A 8 -2.65 -17.98 10.12
C ILE A 8 -2.08 -19.19 10.87
N TYR A 9 -1.55 -20.17 10.14
CA TYR A 9 -0.92 -21.35 10.74
C TYR A 9 0.26 -20.96 11.63
N SER A 10 1.13 -20.08 11.12
CA SER A 10 2.33 -19.63 11.83
C SER A 10 1.96 -18.83 13.08
N GLU A 11 1.01 -17.90 12.95
CA GLU A 11 0.49 -17.11 14.06
C GLU A 11 -0.07 -17.98 15.20
N ARG A 12 -0.83 -19.04 14.88
CA ARG A 12 -1.40 -19.93 15.90
C ARG A 12 -0.35 -20.78 16.61
N LEU A 13 0.73 -21.17 15.93
CA LEU A 13 1.83 -21.88 16.57
C LEU A 13 2.58 -20.96 17.54
N ASP A 14 2.90 -19.75 17.09
CA ASP A 14 3.74 -18.81 17.84
C ASP A 14 2.99 -18.17 19.02
N GLU A 15 1.80 -17.61 18.80
CA GLU A 15 1.03 -16.94 19.86
C GLU A 15 0.31 -17.94 20.79
N GLY A 16 -0.06 -19.11 20.26
CA GLY A 16 -0.69 -20.16 21.05
C GLY A 16 0.28 -20.91 21.96
N GLY A 17 1.60 -20.73 21.78
CA GLY A 17 2.62 -21.52 22.48
C GLY A 17 2.49 -23.03 22.22
N ILE A 18 2.01 -23.40 21.03
CA ILE A 18 1.63 -24.79 20.72
C ILE A 18 2.87 -25.54 20.26
N LEU A 19 3.25 -26.56 21.03
CA LEU A 19 4.37 -27.42 20.70
C LEU A 19 4.02 -28.33 19.52
N ILE A 20 4.92 -28.36 18.53
CA ILE A 20 4.85 -29.30 17.41
C ILE A 20 5.00 -30.72 17.95
N GLY A 21 4.01 -31.57 17.74
CA GLY A 21 4.04 -32.93 18.25
C GLY A 21 2.69 -33.64 18.18
N MET A 22 2.64 -34.86 18.71
CA MET A 22 1.40 -35.64 18.84
C MET A 22 0.56 -35.08 19.99
N ASN A 23 -0.18 -34.01 19.72
CA ASN A 23 -1.10 -33.40 20.69
C ASN A 23 -2.32 -32.78 19.98
N ALA A 24 -3.44 -32.71 20.70
CA ALA A 24 -4.69 -32.18 20.20
C ALA A 24 -4.59 -30.75 19.62
N PRO A 25 -3.95 -29.75 20.27
CA PRO A 25 -3.90 -28.39 19.74
C PRO A 25 -3.11 -28.31 18.43
N TYR A 26 -1.98 -29.01 18.31
CA TYR A 26 -1.21 -29.05 17.08
C TYR A 26 -1.98 -29.73 15.93
N CYS A 27 -2.66 -30.83 16.22
CA CYS A 27 -3.51 -31.51 15.25
C CYS A 27 -4.70 -30.65 14.79
N GLN A 28 -5.28 -29.84 15.67
CA GLN A 28 -6.34 -28.89 15.31
C GLN A 28 -5.82 -27.84 14.32
N ILE A 29 -4.63 -27.29 14.57
CA ILE A 29 -3.99 -26.32 13.66
C ILE A 29 -3.78 -26.94 12.27
N ILE A 30 -3.24 -28.17 12.19
CA ILE A 30 -3.04 -28.85 10.90
C ILE A 30 -4.38 -29.05 10.18
N THR A 31 -5.43 -29.49 10.89
CA THR A 31 -6.77 -29.66 10.32
C THR A 31 -7.32 -28.35 9.76
N ASP A 32 -7.20 -27.26 10.51
CA ASP A 32 -7.69 -25.94 10.09
C ASP A 32 -6.90 -25.39 8.91
N TYR A 33 -5.59 -25.64 8.85
CA TYR A 33 -4.75 -25.22 7.72
C TYR A 33 -5.10 -26.00 6.44
N ILE A 34 -5.28 -27.32 6.53
CA ILE A 34 -5.76 -28.13 5.41
C ILE A 34 -7.13 -27.62 4.92
N TYR A 35 -8.04 -27.31 5.85
CA TYR A 35 -9.36 -26.77 5.52
C TYR A 35 -9.25 -25.42 4.79
N CYS A 36 -8.47 -24.47 5.32
CA CYS A 36 -8.24 -23.16 4.70
C CYS A 36 -7.69 -23.29 3.26
N LEU A 37 -6.72 -24.18 3.04
CA LEU A 37 -6.20 -24.43 1.70
C LEU A 37 -7.28 -25.02 0.79
N SER A 38 -8.10 -25.95 1.28
CA SER A 38 -9.13 -26.60 0.47
C SER A 38 -10.15 -25.64 -0.14
N GLU A 39 -10.47 -24.53 0.53
CA GLU A 39 -11.38 -23.49 0.00
C GLU A 39 -10.78 -22.79 -1.24
N THR A 40 -9.46 -22.79 -1.38
CA THR A 40 -8.72 -22.14 -2.47
C THR A 40 -8.43 -23.05 -3.66
N ASN A 41 -8.87 -24.33 -3.61
CA ASN A 41 -8.50 -25.36 -4.58
C ASN A 41 -8.79 -24.96 -6.04
N ARG A 42 -9.97 -24.37 -6.31
CA ARG A 42 -10.37 -24.00 -7.68
C ARG A 42 -9.43 -22.96 -8.30
N THR A 43 -9.01 -21.96 -7.53
CA THR A 43 -8.16 -20.86 -8.01
C THR A 43 -6.67 -21.24 -7.98
N CYS A 44 -6.27 -22.22 -7.17
CA CYS A 44 -4.87 -22.59 -6.97
C CYS A 44 -4.42 -23.86 -7.72
N ARG A 45 -5.20 -24.36 -8.69
CA ARG A 45 -4.89 -25.61 -9.43
C ARG A 45 -3.48 -25.66 -10.03
N GLY A 46 -2.97 -24.53 -10.54
CA GLY A 46 -1.62 -24.42 -11.12
C GLY A 46 -0.54 -23.92 -10.14
N ASN A 47 -0.86 -23.73 -8.86
CA ASN A 47 0.07 -23.16 -7.90
C ASN A 47 0.91 -24.28 -7.25
N LEU A 48 2.21 -24.33 -7.53
CA LEU A 48 3.10 -25.35 -6.95
C LEU A 48 3.13 -25.30 -5.41
N LYS A 49 3.18 -24.10 -4.83
CA LYS A 49 3.23 -23.91 -3.37
C LYS A 49 2.00 -24.49 -2.69
N TYR A 50 0.82 -24.33 -3.29
CA TYR A 50 -0.43 -24.93 -2.82
C TYR A 50 -0.30 -26.46 -2.68
N HIS A 51 0.09 -27.14 -3.76
CA HIS A 51 0.22 -28.60 -3.79
C HIS A 51 1.30 -29.12 -2.84
N THR A 52 2.42 -28.40 -2.74
CA THR A 52 3.51 -28.71 -1.79
C THR A 52 3.00 -28.65 -0.35
N LEU A 53 2.31 -27.57 0.03
CA LEU A 53 1.76 -27.40 1.37
C LEU A 53 0.69 -28.45 1.68
N GLN A 54 -0.21 -28.71 0.73
CA GLN A 54 -1.25 -29.72 0.90
C GLN A 54 -0.64 -31.11 1.19
N THR A 55 0.37 -31.49 0.42
CA THR A 55 1.09 -32.76 0.60
C THR A 55 1.80 -32.82 1.96
N LEU A 56 2.51 -31.75 2.33
CA LEU A 56 3.27 -31.68 3.58
C LEU A 56 2.36 -31.79 4.81
N LEU A 57 1.24 -31.05 4.82
CA LEU A 57 0.30 -31.06 5.95
C LEU A 57 -0.40 -32.41 6.10
N HIS A 58 -0.79 -33.06 5.00
CA HIS A 58 -1.36 -34.41 5.04
C HIS A 58 -0.36 -35.45 5.55
N ARG A 59 0.93 -35.33 5.19
CA ARG A 59 1.98 -36.18 5.74
C ARG A 59 2.13 -35.95 7.25
N GLN A 60 2.22 -34.70 7.66
CA GLN A 60 2.42 -34.30 9.06
C GLN A 60 1.24 -34.74 9.95
N ARG A 61 0.01 -34.64 9.45
CA ARG A 61 -1.19 -35.16 10.13
C ARG A 61 -1.10 -36.66 10.44
N ARG A 62 -0.49 -37.43 9.54
CA ARG A 62 -0.28 -38.88 9.72
C ARG A 62 0.90 -39.15 10.66
N GLU A 63 2.00 -38.44 10.48
CA GLU A 63 3.22 -38.54 11.29
C GLU A 63 2.93 -38.33 12.79
N PHE A 64 2.13 -37.32 13.12
CA PHE A 64 1.73 -37.03 14.51
C PHE A 64 0.45 -37.73 14.95
N SER A 65 0.00 -38.76 14.23
CA SER A 65 -1.14 -39.59 14.59
C SER A 65 -2.38 -38.79 15.00
N CYS A 66 -2.71 -37.73 14.24
CA CYS A 66 -3.81 -36.84 14.60
C CYS A 66 -5.19 -37.51 14.63
N ASN A 67 -5.31 -38.71 14.05
CA ASN A 67 -6.50 -39.54 14.16
C ASN A 67 -6.80 -39.98 15.60
N SER A 68 -5.80 -39.97 16.49
CA SER A 68 -5.98 -40.20 17.92
C SER A 68 -6.69 -39.05 18.64
N PHE A 69 -6.91 -37.91 17.97
CA PHE A 69 -7.62 -36.74 18.50
C PHE A 69 -8.86 -36.43 17.63
N PRO A 70 -9.98 -37.17 17.79
CA PRO A 70 -11.15 -37.06 16.92
C PRO A 70 -11.81 -35.68 16.96
N GLU A 71 -11.73 -34.97 18.08
CA GLU A 71 -12.21 -33.58 18.20
C GLU A 71 -11.42 -32.64 17.29
N ALA A 72 -10.11 -32.86 17.18
CA ALA A 72 -9.19 -32.08 16.34
C ALA A 72 -9.27 -32.42 14.84
N MET A 73 -10.07 -33.42 14.45
CA MET A 73 -10.27 -33.81 13.05
C MET A 73 -11.35 -32.99 12.34
N LYS A 74 -12.15 -32.22 13.08
CA LYS A 74 -13.13 -31.30 12.52
C LYS A 74 -12.50 -29.90 12.40
N PRO A 75 -12.73 -29.18 11.28
CA PRO A 75 -12.36 -27.78 11.20
C PRO A 75 -13.01 -27.04 12.36
N SER A 76 -12.23 -26.30 13.12
CA SER A 76 -12.80 -25.43 14.14
C SER A 76 -13.54 -24.28 13.46
N ASN A 77 -14.54 -23.70 14.13
CA ASN A 77 -15.14 -22.42 13.73
C ASN A 77 -14.18 -21.24 13.98
N TYR A 78 -12.88 -21.49 13.90
CA TYR A 78 -11.85 -20.48 14.10
C TYR A 78 -11.86 -19.52 12.90
N VAL A 79 -12.58 -18.43 13.07
CA VAL A 79 -12.30 -17.20 12.36
C VAL A 79 -11.08 -16.60 13.04
N PRO A 80 -9.97 -16.31 12.33
CA PRO A 80 -8.83 -15.62 12.92
C PRO A 80 -9.32 -14.36 13.64
N ILE A 81 -9.27 -14.36 14.97
CA ILE A 81 -9.65 -13.22 15.80
C ILE A 81 -8.45 -12.28 15.78
N GLY A 82 -8.32 -11.51 14.71
CA GLY A 82 -7.18 -10.61 14.59
C GLY A 82 -6.86 -10.21 13.16
N CYS A 83 -6.00 -9.21 13.09
CA CYS A 83 -5.46 -8.72 11.84
C CYS A 83 -4.24 -9.55 11.44
N ALA A 84 -4.31 -10.24 10.32
CA ALA A 84 -3.17 -10.98 9.79
C ALA A 84 -2.12 -10.00 9.21
N PHE A 85 -0.87 -10.19 9.60
CA PHE A 85 0.27 -9.47 9.06
C PHE A 85 1.01 -10.35 8.05
N PRO A 86 1.31 -9.85 6.84
CA PRO A 86 2.26 -10.52 5.96
C PRO A 86 3.57 -10.72 6.72
N THR A 87 4.10 -11.94 6.70
CA THR A 87 5.39 -12.25 7.32
C THR A 87 6.50 -11.37 6.73
N ASP A 88 7.16 -10.56 7.58
CA ASP A 88 8.26 -9.64 7.20
C ASP A 88 9.46 -10.39 6.56
N SER A 89 9.51 -11.71 6.68
CA SER A 89 10.59 -12.61 6.26
C SER A 89 10.34 -13.33 4.93
N ALA A 90 9.25 -13.04 4.21
CA ALA A 90 9.05 -13.63 2.88
C ALA A 90 10.15 -13.13 1.91
N PRO A 91 11.09 -13.98 1.44
CA PRO A 91 12.32 -13.55 0.76
C PRO A 91 12.11 -12.88 -0.61
N HIS A 92 10.86 -12.74 -1.07
CA HIS A 92 10.50 -12.35 -2.42
C HIS A 92 9.28 -11.41 -2.50
N VAL A 93 8.98 -10.61 -1.47
CA VAL A 93 7.93 -9.60 -1.61
C VAL A 93 8.42 -8.48 -2.53
N ILE A 94 8.09 -8.59 -3.82
CA ILE A 94 8.38 -7.54 -4.80
C ILE A 94 7.58 -6.29 -4.42
N GLN A 95 8.30 -5.20 -4.16
CA GLN A 95 7.73 -3.91 -3.81
C GLN A 95 7.73 -2.99 -5.03
N ARG A 96 6.62 -2.31 -5.25
CA ARG A 96 6.48 -1.24 -6.24
C ARG A 96 6.48 0.11 -5.54
N TYR A 97 6.98 1.10 -6.26
CA TYR A 97 7.16 2.45 -5.76
C TYR A 97 6.49 3.43 -6.71
N CYS A 98 5.60 4.25 -6.18
CA CYS A 98 5.07 5.41 -6.86
C CYS A 98 5.44 6.67 -6.08
N GLY A 99 5.65 7.79 -6.76
CA GLY A 99 5.92 9.04 -6.08
C GLY A 99 5.51 10.24 -6.92
N LEU A 100 4.96 11.24 -6.26
CA LEU A 100 4.71 12.54 -6.82
C LEU A 100 5.45 13.60 -6.01
N PHE A 101 6.37 14.31 -6.67
CA PHE A 101 7.28 15.24 -6.02
C PHE A 101 7.58 16.46 -6.89
N GLY A 102 8.15 17.48 -6.24
CA GLY A 102 8.33 18.78 -6.87
C GLY A 102 6.98 19.40 -7.24
N SER A 103 6.95 20.10 -8.37
CA SER A 103 5.71 20.73 -8.83
C SER A 103 4.73 19.73 -9.42
N ARG A 104 5.20 18.82 -10.30
CA ARG A 104 4.35 17.89 -11.07
C ARG A 104 5.04 16.59 -11.54
N HIS A 105 6.15 16.18 -10.91
CA HIS A 105 6.90 15.00 -11.36
C HIS A 105 6.35 13.72 -10.74
N LEU A 106 5.95 12.79 -11.59
CA LEU A 106 5.39 11.51 -11.25
C LEU A 106 6.37 10.40 -11.59
N ARG A 107 6.58 9.46 -10.66
CA ARG A 107 7.11 8.13 -10.91
C ARG A 107 5.98 7.12 -10.74
N THR A 108 5.62 6.40 -11.79
CA THR A 108 4.56 5.38 -11.77
C THR A 108 5.06 4.08 -11.11
N LEU A 109 4.13 3.19 -10.74
CA LEU A 109 4.44 1.86 -10.19
C LEU A 109 5.23 0.96 -11.16
N ASN A 110 5.11 1.25 -12.46
CA ASN A 110 5.88 0.59 -13.53
C ASN A 110 7.28 1.19 -13.72
N GLY A 111 7.64 2.23 -12.96
CA GLY A 111 8.95 2.87 -13.01
C GLY A 111 9.10 3.96 -14.08
N HIS A 112 8.03 4.33 -14.77
CA HIS A 112 8.07 5.43 -15.74
C HIS A 112 8.04 6.77 -15.02
N PHE A 113 8.74 7.74 -15.60
CA PHE A 113 8.75 9.11 -15.12
C PHE A 113 7.98 10.00 -16.08
N GLU A 114 7.05 10.77 -15.53
CA GLU A 114 6.22 11.70 -16.29
C GLU A 114 6.15 13.04 -15.56
N THR A 115 5.91 14.11 -16.32
CA THR A 115 5.56 15.41 -15.75
C THR A 115 4.14 15.72 -16.16
N CYS A 116 3.24 15.81 -15.20
CA CYS A 116 1.83 16.00 -15.47
C CYS A 116 1.51 17.50 -15.57
N ALA A 117 0.43 17.87 -16.24
CA ALA A 117 -0.05 19.26 -16.43
C ALA A 117 -1.45 19.46 -15.87
N ARG A 118 -1.92 18.53 -15.04
CA ARG A 118 -3.27 18.55 -14.44
C ARG A 118 -3.30 19.36 -13.14
N ASN A 119 -4.22 20.31 -13.07
CA ASN A 119 -4.55 21.04 -11.84
C ASN A 119 -5.83 20.46 -11.20
N GLY A 120 -6.08 20.80 -9.93
CA GLY A 120 -7.25 20.32 -9.19
C GLY A 120 -7.00 18.98 -8.49
N ALA A 121 -8.08 18.35 -8.06
CA ALA A 121 -8.05 17.12 -7.26
C ALA A 121 -8.18 15.86 -8.13
N TYR A 122 -7.30 14.89 -7.93
CA TYR A 122 -7.33 13.60 -8.63
C TYR A 122 -6.63 12.49 -7.83
N PRO A 123 -6.97 11.22 -8.10
CA PRO A 123 -6.42 10.09 -7.36
C PRO A 123 -4.97 9.81 -7.79
N LEU A 124 -4.07 9.81 -6.81
CA LEU A 124 -2.72 9.28 -6.96
C LEU A 124 -2.77 7.74 -7.04
N ILE A 125 -3.50 7.12 -6.11
CA ILE A 125 -3.86 5.70 -6.10
C ILE A 125 -5.32 5.56 -5.70
N ASN A 126 -6.05 4.68 -6.37
CA ASN A 126 -7.37 4.24 -5.94
C ASN A 126 -7.45 2.74 -6.12
N ASN A 127 -7.50 2.00 -5.01
CA ASN A 127 -7.70 0.55 -5.05
C ASN A 127 -8.69 0.11 -3.98
N LYS A 128 -9.10 -1.16 -4.00
CA LYS A 128 -10.01 -1.73 -3.00
C LYS A 128 -9.60 -1.54 -1.53
N HIS A 129 -8.34 -1.23 -1.24
CA HIS A 129 -7.81 -1.08 0.13
C HIS A 129 -7.61 0.37 0.57
N LEU A 130 -7.23 1.26 -0.35
CA LEU A 130 -6.91 2.65 -0.02
C LEU A 130 -7.13 3.61 -1.20
N LEU A 131 -7.37 4.87 -0.87
CA LEU A 131 -7.44 5.99 -1.80
C LEU A 131 -6.46 7.07 -1.31
N ILE A 132 -5.56 7.49 -2.20
CA ILE A 132 -4.71 8.67 -1.98
C ILE A 132 -5.16 9.72 -2.99
N GLN A 133 -5.84 10.74 -2.50
CA GLN A 133 -6.27 11.89 -3.28
C GLN A 133 -5.26 13.01 -3.10
N ILE A 134 -4.86 13.63 -4.20
CA ILE A 134 -3.97 14.78 -4.21
C ILE A 134 -4.66 15.95 -4.89
N THR A 135 -4.33 17.17 -4.45
CA THR A 135 -4.79 18.40 -5.08
C THR A 135 -3.60 19.25 -5.48
N HIS A 136 -3.54 19.63 -6.75
CA HIS A 136 -2.64 20.67 -7.22
C HIS A 136 -3.35 22.00 -7.27
N SER A 137 -2.78 23.00 -6.59
CA SER A 137 -3.21 24.38 -6.70
C SER A 137 -2.02 25.31 -6.82
N PHE A 138 -2.30 26.54 -7.19
CA PHE A 138 -1.33 27.61 -7.17
C PHE A 138 -0.98 27.94 -5.72
N VAL A 139 0.29 27.81 -5.36
CA VAL A 139 0.81 28.23 -4.05
C VAL A 139 1.36 29.66 -4.15
N ALA A 140 1.37 30.38 -3.02
CA ALA A 140 1.72 31.81 -2.94
C ALA A 140 3.07 32.17 -3.59
N SER A 141 3.98 31.20 -3.76
CA SER A 141 5.26 31.32 -4.44
C SER A 141 5.18 31.48 -5.97
N GLY A 142 3.99 31.53 -6.56
CA GLY A 142 3.82 31.73 -8.00
C GLY A 142 3.93 30.45 -8.83
N THR A 143 3.90 29.27 -8.18
CA THR A 143 4.08 27.95 -8.78
C THR A 143 2.92 27.04 -8.42
N THR A 144 2.65 26.05 -9.27
CA THR A 144 1.68 24.99 -8.97
C THR A 144 2.41 23.83 -8.29
N ALA A 145 1.88 23.35 -7.19
CA ALA A 145 2.43 22.20 -6.48
C ALA A 145 1.31 21.44 -5.76
N VAL A 146 1.64 20.30 -5.16
CA VAL A 146 0.70 19.56 -4.32
C VAL A 146 0.42 20.38 -3.06
N SER A 147 -0.80 20.88 -2.94
CA SER A 147 -1.27 21.72 -1.84
C SER A 147 -2.12 20.96 -0.83
N LYS A 148 -2.69 19.82 -1.22
CA LYS A 148 -3.44 18.98 -0.30
C LYS A 148 -3.24 17.51 -0.61
N VAL A 149 -3.11 16.71 0.45
CA VAL A 149 -3.05 15.25 0.39
C VAL A 149 -4.10 14.70 1.34
N THR A 150 -4.99 13.86 0.82
CA THR A 150 -6.00 13.15 1.60
C THR A 150 -5.78 11.65 1.39
N VAL A 151 -5.55 10.92 2.48
CA VAL A 151 -5.42 9.47 2.48
C VAL A 151 -6.65 8.88 3.16
N ILE A 152 -7.34 7.99 2.47
CA ILE A 152 -8.45 7.22 3.00
C ILE A 152 -8.04 5.75 3.00
N ILE A 153 -7.95 5.18 4.20
CA ILE A 153 -7.78 3.75 4.40
C ILE A 153 -9.18 3.15 4.44
N LYS A 154 -9.52 2.32 3.45
CA LYS A 154 -10.83 1.69 3.34
C LYS A 154 -10.98 0.65 4.45
N GLU A 155 -12.21 0.44 4.89
CA GLU A 155 -12.51 -0.51 5.97
C GLU A 155 -12.06 -1.92 5.58
N ASN A 156 -11.44 -2.61 6.53
CA ASN A 156 -11.15 -4.02 6.47
C ASN A 156 -11.70 -4.66 7.74
N ASN A 157 -12.69 -5.55 7.57
CA ASN A 157 -13.45 -6.18 8.66
C ASN A 157 -12.60 -6.82 9.76
N ARG A 158 -11.30 -7.08 9.53
CA ARG A 158 -10.40 -7.72 10.48
C ARG A 158 -9.28 -6.82 11.01
N CYS A 159 -8.91 -5.79 10.25
CA CYS A 159 -7.68 -5.04 10.50
C CYS A 159 -7.89 -3.58 10.87
N THR A 160 -8.87 -2.92 10.26
CA THR A 160 -9.06 -1.49 10.47
C THR A 160 -10.46 -1.05 10.11
N THR A 161 -11.02 -0.16 10.92
CA THR A 161 -12.16 0.66 10.49
C THR A 161 -11.67 1.69 9.47
N ARG A 162 -12.59 2.35 8.75
CA ARG A 162 -12.23 3.43 7.83
C ARG A 162 -11.43 4.51 8.58
N LYS A 163 -10.24 4.85 8.07
CA LYS A 163 -9.42 5.96 8.58
C LYS A 163 -9.17 7.00 7.52
N GLN A 164 -9.01 8.25 7.94
CA GLN A 164 -8.78 9.38 7.07
C GLN A 164 -7.65 10.23 7.64
N TYR A 165 -6.73 10.63 6.77
CA TYR A 165 -5.63 11.54 7.06
C TYR A 165 -5.66 12.67 6.05
N GLU A 166 -5.44 13.90 6.51
CA GLU A 166 -5.42 15.08 5.66
C GLU A 166 -4.22 15.95 6.01
N ALA A 167 -3.55 16.47 4.99
CA ALA A 167 -2.50 17.48 5.14
C ALA A 167 -2.67 18.54 4.07
N GLY A 168 -2.69 19.82 4.47
CA GLY A 168 -2.69 20.98 3.58
C GLY A 168 -1.33 21.68 3.55
N SER A 169 -1.07 22.46 2.50
CA SER A 169 0.07 23.37 2.41
C SER A 169 -0.03 24.54 3.38
N ASP A 170 -1.25 24.88 3.78
CA ASP A 170 -1.57 26.05 4.59
C ASP A 170 -1.24 25.85 6.08
N ASP A 171 -1.20 24.60 6.54
CA ASP A 171 -0.70 24.24 7.86
C ASP A 171 0.82 24.48 7.91
N GLU A 172 1.44 24.60 9.08
CA GLU A 172 2.92 24.65 9.17
C GLU A 172 3.52 23.25 9.35
N GLN A 173 2.79 22.36 10.01
CA GLN A 173 3.20 21.03 10.39
C GLN A 173 2.27 19.97 9.81
N LEU A 174 2.81 18.80 9.51
CA LEU A 174 2.02 17.64 9.12
C LEU A 174 1.35 17.02 10.37
N PRO A 175 0.04 16.72 10.31
CA PRO A 175 -0.63 16.05 11.43
C PRO A 175 0.04 14.73 11.78
N ASN A 176 0.09 14.41 13.08
CA ASN A 176 0.63 13.15 13.60
C ASN A 176 -0.47 12.14 13.99
N SER A 177 -1.71 12.41 13.58
CA SER A 177 -2.89 11.60 13.85
C SER A 177 -3.82 11.59 12.63
N PHE A 178 -4.73 10.63 12.60
CA PHE A 178 -5.90 10.63 11.72
C PHE A 178 -6.86 11.77 12.12
N THR A 179 -7.83 12.05 11.26
CA THR A 179 -8.84 13.12 11.48
C THR A 179 -9.72 12.86 12.70
N ASP A 180 -9.79 11.62 13.18
CA ASP A 180 -10.50 11.24 14.42
C ASP A 180 -9.60 11.30 15.67
N GLY A 181 -8.37 11.83 15.54
CA GLY A 181 -7.39 11.95 16.62
C GLY A 181 -6.61 10.68 16.93
N SER A 182 -6.98 9.53 16.34
CA SER A 182 -6.24 8.28 16.56
C SER A 182 -4.87 8.31 15.88
N ARG A 183 -3.85 7.68 16.48
CA ARG A 183 -2.49 7.57 15.89
C ARG A 183 -2.19 6.18 15.34
N PHE A 184 -2.98 5.19 15.73
CA PHE A 184 -2.84 3.81 15.29
C PHE A 184 -4.17 3.07 15.41
N VAL A 185 -4.26 1.92 14.74
CA VAL A 185 -5.36 0.95 14.83
C VAL A 185 -4.76 -0.41 15.18
N GLY A 186 -5.45 -1.16 16.04
CA GLY A 186 -4.95 -2.44 16.59
C GLY A 186 -4.42 -2.30 18.02
N ASN A 187 -3.73 -3.33 18.51
CA ASN A 187 -3.19 -3.36 19.87
C ASN A 187 -1.81 -2.70 19.92
N SER A 188 -1.40 -2.22 21.10
CA SER A 188 -0.12 -1.51 21.29
C SER A 188 1.11 -2.30 20.83
N GLY A 189 1.09 -3.64 20.97
CA GLY A 189 2.15 -4.54 20.48
C GLY A 189 2.03 -4.95 18.99
N ARG A 190 0.85 -4.77 18.38
CA ARG A 190 0.54 -5.19 17.00
C ARG A 190 -0.38 -4.16 16.33
N LYS A 191 0.24 -3.06 15.86
CA LYS A 191 -0.46 -1.93 15.23
C LYS A 191 -0.72 -2.23 13.76
N ALA A 192 -1.97 -2.50 13.41
CA ALA A 192 -2.37 -2.79 12.03
C ALA A 192 -2.11 -1.62 11.09
N VAL A 193 -2.42 -0.43 11.59
CA VAL A 193 -2.16 0.84 10.94
C VAL A 193 -1.49 1.75 11.96
N GLU A 194 -0.45 2.48 11.58
CA GLU A 194 0.14 3.51 12.44
C GLU A 194 0.62 4.72 11.66
N ILE A 195 0.57 5.88 12.30
CA ILE A 195 1.20 7.11 11.85
C ILE A 195 2.49 7.31 12.65
N LYS A 196 3.61 7.48 11.94
CA LYS A 196 4.88 7.94 12.50
C LYS A 196 5.21 9.31 11.93
N SER A 197 5.73 10.19 12.78
CA SER A 197 6.13 11.54 12.39
C SER A 197 7.52 11.84 12.94
N ASN A 198 8.30 12.62 12.21
CA ASN A 198 9.58 13.12 12.71
C ASN A 198 9.39 14.24 13.74
N THR A 199 10.45 14.59 14.48
CA THR A 199 10.40 15.61 15.55
C THR A 199 9.83 16.96 15.10
N ASN A 200 10.13 17.36 13.86
CA ASN A 200 9.70 18.65 13.30
C ASN A 200 8.36 18.58 12.56
N GLN A 201 7.70 17.40 12.52
CA GLN A 201 6.45 17.17 11.80
C GLN A 201 6.47 17.62 10.33
N THR A 202 7.62 17.49 9.68
CA THR A 202 7.80 17.77 8.24
C THR A 202 7.77 16.51 7.40
N HIS A 203 7.81 15.33 8.03
CA HIS A 203 7.74 14.02 7.39
C HIS A 203 6.83 13.11 8.20
N VAL A 204 5.88 12.49 7.52
CA VAL A 204 4.92 11.53 8.08
C VAL A 204 4.93 10.25 7.28
N GLU A 205 4.92 9.12 7.99
CA GLU A 205 4.78 7.78 7.45
C GLU A 205 3.47 7.19 7.95
N ILE A 206 2.59 6.82 7.01
CA ILE A 206 1.37 6.06 7.31
C ILE A 206 1.67 4.62 6.92
N ILE A 207 1.80 3.75 7.92
CA ILE A 207 2.24 2.36 7.77
C ILE A 207 1.01 1.46 7.91
N LEU A 208 0.66 0.76 6.83
CA LEU A 208 -0.40 -0.25 6.80
C LEU A 208 0.27 -1.62 6.81
N ARG A 209 0.54 -2.14 8.02
CA ARG A 209 1.31 -3.37 8.20
C ARG A 209 0.61 -4.57 7.57
N TYR A 210 -0.72 -4.65 7.71
CA TYR A 210 -1.53 -5.74 7.17
C TYR A 210 -1.52 -5.82 5.63
N LEU A 211 -1.13 -4.73 4.96
CA LEU A 211 -0.93 -4.69 3.51
C LEU A 211 0.54 -4.70 3.11
N ALA A 212 1.48 -4.62 4.06
CA ALA A 212 2.89 -4.32 3.81
C ALA A 212 3.07 -3.05 2.93
N THR A 213 2.25 -2.03 3.18
CA THR A 213 2.22 -0.75 2.43
C THR A 213 2.65 0.40 3.31
N ILE A 214 3.44 1.34 2.77
CA ILE A 214 3.82 2.58 3.46
C ILE A 214 3.56 3.77 2.55
N ILE A 215 2.91 4.80 3.10
CA ILE A 215 2.69 6.09 2.46
C ILE A 215 3.59 7.11 3.15
N TYR A 216 4.39 7.82 2.37
CA TYR A 216 5.28 8.88 2.84
C TYR A 216 4.70 10.22 2.39
N ILE A 217 4.55 11.14 3.34
CA ILE A 217 4.11 12.51 3.07
C ILE A 217 5.18 13.43 3.65
N ARG A 218 5.74 14.30 2.80
CA ARG A 218 6.80 15.20 3.21
C ARG A 218 6.50 16.62 2.77
N ARG A 219 6.69 17.55 3.71
CA ARG A 219 6.59 18.99 3.50
C ARG A 219 7.93 19.56 3.08
N HIS A 220 7.89 20.42 2.06
CA HIS A 220 9.02 21.15 1.52
C HIS A 220 8.62 22.64 1.44
N GLY A 221 8.75 23.36 2.55
CA GLY A 221 8.24 24.73 2.65
C GLY A 221 6.73 24.78 2.43
N VAL A 222 6.29 25.38 1.31
CA VAL A 222 4.88 25.61 0.97
C VAL A 222 4.24 24.49 0.14
N TYR A 223 4.96 23.41 -0.16
CA TYR A 223 4.43 22.30 -0.97
C TYR A 223 4.64 20.95 -0.31
N LEU A 224 3.80 20.00 -0.71
CA LEU A 224 3.82 18.62 -0.25
C LEU A 224 4.41 17.70 -1.34
N SER A 225 4.94 16.57 -0.91
CA SER A 225 5.29 15.44 -1.76
C SER A 225 4.71 14.17 -1.16
N VAL A 226 4.35 13.22 -2.02
CA VAL A 226 3.75 11.95 -1.62
C VAL A 226 4.49 10.82 -2.30
N ALA A 227 4.86 9.79 -1.55
CA ALA A 227 5.36 8.54 -2.11
C ALA A 227 4.63 7.35 -1.51
N LEU A 228 4.51 6.29 -2.28
CA LEU A 228 3.86 5.04 -1.92
C LEU A 228 4.83 3.89 -2.18
N ARG A 229 5.00 3.05 -1.16
CA ARG A 229 5.60 1.72 -1.27
C ARG A 229 4.49 0.69 -1.07
N ILE A 230 4.26 -0.15 -2.07
CA ILE A 230 3.14 -1.10 -2.10
C ILE A 230 3.58 -2.45 -2.70
N PRO A 231 3.14 -3.60 -2.17
CA PRO A 231 3.51 -4.89 -2.75
C PRO A 231 2.88 -5.12 -4.12
N GLU A 232 3.61 -5.78 -5.01
CA GLU A 232 3.16 -6.17 -6.36
C GLU A 232 1.81 -6.89 -6.34
N ARG A 233 1.61 -7.81 -5.40
CA ARG A 233 0.34 -8.55 -5.25
C ARG A 233 -0.87 -7.64 -5.07
N ILE A 234 -0.70 -6.49 -4.41
CA ILE A 234 -1.80 -5.53 -4.19
C ILE A 234 -2.06 -4.72 -5.46
N VAL A 235 -1.00 -4.41 -6.22
CA VAL A 235 -1.12 -3.75 -7.53
C VAL A 235 -1.85 -4.65 -8.53
N GLN A 236 -1.53 -5.95 -8.57
CA GLN A 236 -2.20 -6.92 -9.45
C GLN A 236 -3.67 -7.19 -9.10
N GLU A 237 -4.10 -6.85 -7.89
CA GLU A 237 -5.50 -6.92 -7.46
C GLU A 237 -6.33 -5.70 -7.91
N GLN A 238 -5.70 -4.65 -8.44
CA GLN A 238 -6.41 -3.49 -8.99
C GLN A 238 -7.20 -3.89 -10.23
N THR A 239 -8.41 -3.35 -10.35
CA THR A 239 -9.27 -3.54 -11.52
C THR A 239 -9.18 -2.34 -12.45
N ASP A 240 -9.33 -2.53 -13.76
CA ASP A 240 -9.27 -1.47 -14.78
C ASP A 240 -10.27 -0.31 -14.60
N ASN A 241 -11.27 -0.48 -13.72
CA ASN A 241 -12.30 0.53 -13.45
C ASN A 241 -11.85 1.65 -12.49
N GLU A 242 -10.67 1.54 -11.89
CA GLU A 242 -10.14 2.54 -10.95
C GLU A 242 -9.06 3.38 -11.64
N PHE A 243 -9.42 4.58 -12.12
CA PHE A 243 -8.45 5.51 -12.72
C PHE A 243 -7.57 6.10 -11.62
N ASP A 244 -6.25 5.85 -11.68
CA ASP A 244 -5.25 6.52 -10.86
C ASP A 244 -3.94 6.73 -11.64
N ILE A 245 -3.21 7.79 -11.28
CA ILE A 245 -2.02 8.18 -12.04
C ILE A 245 -0.79 7.33 -11.70
N CYS A 246 -0.73 6.68 -10.53
CA CYS A 246 0.38 5.78 -10.21
C CYS A 246 0.42 4.53 -11.08
N THR A 247 -0.75 4.04 -11.50
CA THR A 247 -0.86 2.86 -12.37
C THR A 247 -0.88 3.25 -13.85
N SER A 248 -1.67 4.26 -14.22
CA SER A 248 -1.91 4.61 -15.63
C SER A 248 -0.98 5.70 -16.18
N GLY A 249 -0.23 6.40 -15.32
CA GLY A 249 0.44 7.64 -15.71
C GLY A 249 -0.55 8.79 -15.87
N CYS A 250 -0.10 9.87 -16.47
CA CYS A 250 -0.95 11.01 -16.77
C CYS A 250 -1.57 10.85 -18.16
N SER A 251 -2.80 11.37 -18.35
CA SER A 251 -3.44 11.33 -19.67
C SER A 251 -2.52 11.97 -20.71
N ARG A 252 -2.50 11.47 -21.96
CA ARG A 252 -1.64 12.02 -23.03
C ARG A 252 -1.82 13.52 -23.26
N SER A 253 -3.02 14.06 -23.02
CA SER A 253 -3.29 15.50 -23.09
C SER A 253 -2.77 16.29 -21.89
N GLU A 254 -2.43 15.60 -20.80
CA GLU A 254 -1.93 16.13 -19.54
C GLU A 254 -0.43 15.83 -19.34
N THR A 255 0.22 15.05 -20.18
CA THR A 255 1.68 14.83 -20.11
C THR A 255 2.42 16.01 -20.74
N VAL A 256 3.33 16.63 -19.99
CA VAL A 256 4.22 17.69 -20.47
C VAL A 256 5.27 17.09 -21.38
N LYS A 257 5.23 17.47 -22.66
CA LYS A 257 6.27 17.13 -23.63
C LYS A 257 7.45 18.07 -23.48
N ILE A 258 8.48 17.60 -22.77
CA ILE A 258 9.64 18.42 -22.40
C ILE A 258 10.34 18.99 -23.64
N GLU A 259 10.47 18.23 -24.73
CA GLU A 259 11.11 18.70 -25.96
C GLU A 259 10.36 19.90 -26.58
N GLU A 260 9.03 19.83 -26.67
CA GLU A 260 8.19 20.93 -27.15
C GLU A 260 8.29 22.14 -26.20
N ALA A 261 8.35 21.88 -24.89
CA ALA A 261 8.51 22.91 -23.87
C ALA A 261 9.85 23.65 -23.96
N LEU A 262 10.92 22.95 -24.32
CA LEU A 262 12.26 23.53 -24.51
C LEU A 262 12.36 24.27 -25.85
N ALA A 263 11.72 23.76 -26.91
CA ALA A 263 11.77 24.36 -28.24
C ALA A 263 11.04 25.71 -28.31
N ASN A 264 9.89 25.86 -27.62
CA ASN A 264 9.16 27.13 -27.57
C ASN A 264 8.51 27.37 -26.19
N PRO A 265 9.31 27.81 -25.20
CA PRO A 265 8.88 27.83 -23.81
C PRO A 265 7.80 28.87 -23.50
N ILE A 266 7.76 29.99 -24.24
CA ILE A 266 6.73 31.03 -24.08
C ILE A 266 5.38 30.51 -24.55
N SER A 267 5.32 29.94 -25.77
CA SER A 267 4.09 29.35 -26.32
C SER A 267 3.61 28.20 -25.44
N PHE A 268 4.53 27.33 -25.04
CA PHE A 268 4.25 26.17 -24.19
C PHE A 268 3.68 26.58 -22.83
N THR A 269 4.30 27.58 -22.17
CA THR A 269 3.83 28.13 -20.89
C THR A 269 2.40 28.67 -21.01
N ARG A 270 2.10 29.36 -22.12
CA ARG A 270 0.78 29.95 -22.38
C ARG A 270 -0.28 28.89 -22.64
N CYS A 271 0.05 27.83 -23.38
CA CYS A 271 -0.86 26.75 -23.73
C CYS A 271 -1.21 25.87 -22.53
N HIS A 272 -0.19 25.44 -21.77
CA HIS A 272 -0.37 24.50 -20.66
C HIS A 272 -0.57 25.17 -19.30
N GLY A 273 -0.51 26.51 -19.22
CA GLY A 273 -0.58 27.24 -17.95
C GLY A 273 0.56 26.86 -16.98
N VAL A 274 1.73 26.49 -17.50
CA VAL A 274 2.89 26.05 -16.73
C VAL A 274 3.99 27.09 -16.80
N ARG A 275 4.30 27.78 -15.70
CA ARG A 275 5.47 28.68 -15.65
C ARG A 275 6.76 27.84 -15.63
N ILE A 276 7.49 27.85 -16.74
CA ILE A 276 8.81 27.24 -16.84
C ILE A 276 9.86 28.29 -16.43
N LYS A 277 10.67 27.99 -15.41
CA LYS A 277 11.90 28.74 -15.16
C LYS A 277 12.97 28.22 -16.12
N ILE A 278 13.17 28.92 -17.23
CA ILE A 278 14.25 28.60 -18.17
C ILE A 278 15.55 29.18 -17.59
N PRO A 279 16.61 28.37 -17.39
CA PRO A 279 17.93 28.90 -17.10
C PRO A 279 18.38 29.80 -18.26
N LEU A 280 18.85 31.02 -17.97
CA LEU A 280 19.29 32.01 -18.98
C LEU A 280 20.26 31.44 -20.04
N LYS A 281 21.08 30.45 -19.66
CA LYS A 281 22.03 29.78 -20.57
C LYS A 281 21.39 28.95 -21.70
N ILE A 282 20.11 28.59 -21.61
CA ILE A 282 19.39 27.84 -22.66
C ILE A 282 18.57 28.80 -23.54
N ALA A 283 18.23 29.98 -23.02
CA ALA A 283 17.44 30.99 -23.74
C ALA A 283 18.28 31.81 -24.72
N ILE A 284 19.60 31.81 -24.55
CA ILE A 284 20.56 32.48 -25.42
C ILE A 284 21.36 31.33 -26.02
N GLY A 285 21.10 30.97 -27.27
CA GLY A 285 21.87 29.93 -27.94
C GLY A 285 23.33 30.38 -28.07
N GLU A 286 24.18 29.86 -27.19
CA GLU A 286 25.63 29.74 -27.36
C GLU A 286 26.03 28.27 -27.23
#